data_AF-A0A8S3KGR9-F1
#
_entry.id   AF-A0A8S3KGR9-F1
#
_cell.length_a   1.000
_cell.length_b   1.000
_cell.length_c   1.000
_cell.angle_alpha   90.00
_cell.angle_beta   90.00
_cell.angle_gamma   90.00
#
_symmetry.space_group_name_H-M   'P 1'
#
loop_
_entity.id
_entity.type
_entity.pdbx_description
1 polymer ?
#
loop_
_entity_poly.entity_id
_entity_poly.type
_entity_poly.pdbx_seq_one_letter_code
_entity_poly.pdbx_strand_id
1 'polypeptide(L)'
;LDKAGAIKNPKEVFIYSVADESNNTLKDQLEKDKTNIKSAIKRFDYLFIKYKLDQLKRLNQIFRDENIKRVYDDCIEYICEPLSKEYDGAVSIINNFSESKIILTDENIKNYKTCIDHAKLAEQLRETHLGEKVVHWTKFIQQLNNVSNV
;
A
#
# COMPACT_ATOMS: atom_id res chain seq x y z
N LEU A 1 -27.83 -15.48 50.37
CA LEU A 1 -27.65 -15.19 48.94
C LEU A 1 -26.38 -15.88 48.49
N ASP A 2 -26.54 -17.02 47.84
CA ASP A 2 -25.45 -17.88 47.38
C ASP A 2 -24.57 -17.15 46.35
N LYS A 3 -23.26 -17.03 46.63
CA LYS A 3 -22.25 -16.51 45.68
C LYS A 3 -21.87 -17.55 44.62
N ALA A 4 -22.80 -18.41 44.22
CA ALA A 4 -22.60 -19.44 43.21
C ALA A 4 -22.78 -18.84 41.81
N GLY A 5 -21.78 -18.11 41.34
CA GLY A 5 -21.82 -17.55 39.98
C GLY A 5 -20.67 -16.62 39.59
N ALA A 6 -19.79 -16.26 40.53
CA ALA A 6 -18.63 -15.46 40.20
C ALA A 6 -17.65 -16.28 39.35
N ILE A 7 -17.53 -15.93 38.07
CA ILE A 7 -16.54 -16.51 37.15
C ILE A 7 -15.15 -16.30 37.76
N LYS A 8 -14.49 -17.40 38.15
CA LYS A 8 -13.17 -17.37 38.82
C LYS A 8 -12.03 -16.97 37.88
N ASN A 9 -12.15 -17.32 36.59
CA ASN A 9 -11.20 -16.92 35.58
C ASN A 9 -11.97 -16.38 34.34
N PRO A 10 -12.24 -15.07 34.27
CA PRO A 10 -12.93 -14.46 33.14
C PRO A 10 -12.24 -14.75 31.81
N LYS A 11 -10.91 -14.90 31.82
CA LYS A 11 -10.13 -15.23 30.64
C LYS A 11 -10.38 -16.64 30.10
N GLU A 12 -11.01 -17.55 30.85
CA GLU A 12 -11.38 -18.90 30.36
C GLU A 12 -12.80 -18.95 29.81
N VAL A 13 -13.69 -18.11 30.35
CA VAL A 13 -15.11 -18.08 29.99
C VAL A 13 -15.37 -17.17 28.80
N PHE A 14 -14.60 -16.09 28.66
CA PHE A 14 -14.75 -15.10 27.59
C PHE A 14 -13.71 -15.28 26.46
N ILE A 15 -13.03 -16.44 26.35
CA ILE A 15 -12.02 -16.71 25.29
C ILE A 15 -12.59 -16.51 23.88
N TYR A 16 -13.88 -16.80 23.72
CA TYR A 16 -14.58 -16.81 22.42
C TYR A 16 -15.60 -15.67 22.29
N SER A 17 -15.33 -14.49 22.85
CA SER A 17 -16.30 -13.38 22.80
C SER A 17 -16.46 -12.72 21.43
N VAL A 18 -15.86 -13.28 20.36
CA VAL A 18 -16.15 -12.89 18.98
C VAL A 18 -17.16 -13.89 18.43
N ALA A 19 -18.42 -13.48 18.33
CA ALA A 19 -19.47 -14.29 17.71
C ALA A 19 -19.10 -14.59 16.25
N ASP A 20 -19.55 -15.73 15.71
CA ASP A 20 -19.29 -16.12 14.32
C ASP A 20 -19.71 -15.04 13.31
N GLU A 21 -20.78 -14.30 13.61
CA GLU A 21 -21.22 -13.14 12.83
C GLU A 21 -20.16 -12.03 12.76
N SER A 22 -19.45 -11.79 13.85
CA SER A 22 -18.35 -10.82 13.90
C SER A 22 -17.15 -11.29 13.08
N ASN A 23 -16.85 -12.59 13.08
CA ASN A 23 -15.81 -13.18 12.23
C ASN A 23 -16.15 -13.08 10.74
N ASN A 24 -17.42 -13.31 10.37
CA ASN A 24 -17.87 -13.15 8.99
C ASN A 24 -17.84 -11.69 8.55
N THR A 25 -18.31 -10.77 9.40
CA THR A 25 -18.23 -9.32 9.15
C THR A 25 -16.80 -8.85 8.95
N LEU A 26 -15.86 -9.37 9.74
CA LEU A 26 -14.43 -9.09 9.59
C LEU A 26 -13.92 -9.55 8.22
N LYS A 27 -14.23 -10.79 7.80
CA LYS A 27 -13.83 -11.30 6.48
C LYS A 27 -14.37 -10.45 5.34
N ASP A 28 -15.66 -10.10 5.39
CA ASP A 28 -16.29 -9.26 4.38
C ASP A 28 -15.64 -7.88 4.30
N GLN A 29 -15.29 -7.30 5.45
CA GLN A 29 -14.60 -6.03 5.51
C GLN A 29 -13.18 -6.10 4.94
N LEU A 30 -12.43 -7.19 5.20
CA LEU A 30 -11.10 -7.42 4.62
C LEU A 30 -11.15 -7.49 3.08
N GLU A 31 -12.11 -8.23 2.53
CA GLU A 31 -12.29 -8.34 1.07
C GLU A 31 -12.74 -7.02 0.43
N LYS A 32 -13.59 -6.27 1.13
CA LYS A 32 -14.00 -4.93 0.72
C LYS A 32 -12.82 -3.98 0.69
N ASP A 33 -11.95 -4.01 1.71
CA ASP A 33 -10.76 -3.15 1.77
C ASP A 33 -9.74 -3.52 0.69
N LYS A 34 -9.54 -4.82 0.43
CA LYS A 34 -8.73 -5.30 -0.70
C LYS A 34 -9.26 -4.75 -2.03
N THR A 35 -10.56 -4.86 -2.27
CA THR A 35 -11.21 -4.35 -3.49
C THR A 35 -11.07 -2.83 -3.63
N ASN A 36 -11.27 -2.11 -2.52
CA ASN A 36 -11.14 -0.66 -2.46
C ASN A 36 -9.73 -0.20 -2.81
N ILE A 37 -8.69 -0.84 -2.24
CA ILE A 37 -7.28 -0.56 -2.55
C ILE A 37 -7.01 -0.82 -4.03
N LYS A 38 -7.44 -1.97 -4.57
CA LYS A 38 -7.27 -2.32 -5.99
C LYS A 38 -7.93 -1.33 -6.94
N SER A 39 -9.06 -0.75 -6.53
CA SER A 39 -9.77 0.27 -7.30
C SER A 39 -9.07 1.63 -7.21
N ALA A 40 -8.57 1.99 -6.02
CA ALA A 40 -7.90 3.26 -5.76
C ALA A 40 -6.56 3.39 -6.46
N ILE A 41 -5.78 2.30 -6.60
CA ILE A 41 -4.50 2.34 -7.33
C ILE A 41 -4.70 2.74 -8.79
N LYS A 42 -5.80 2.30 -9.42
CA LYS A 42 -6.13 2.65 -10.82
C LYS A 42 -6.46 4.15 -10.99
N ARG A 43 -6.81 4.83 -9.90
CA ARG A 43 -7.09 6.27 -9.87
C ARG A 43 -5.96 7.08 -9.25
N PHE A 44 -4.83 6.45 -8.92
CA PHE A 44 -3.70 7.09 -8.22
C PHE A 44 -4.10 7.75 -6.89
N ASP A 45 -5.13 7.22 -6.23
CA ASP A 45 -5.65 7.75 -4.96
C ASP A 45 -4.86 7.18 -3.77
N TYR A 46 -3.59 7.56 -3.69
CA TYR A 46 -2.64 7.05 -2.70
C TYR A 46 -3.00 7.44 -1.27
N LEU A 47 -3.72 8.55 -1.07
CA LEU A 47 -4.22 8.96 0.24
C LEU A 47 -5.28 7.98 0.76
N PHE A 48 -6.23 7.58 -0.08
CA PHE A 48 -7.23 6.60 0.29
C PHE A 48 -6.62 5.20 0.49
N ILE A 49 -5.64 4.82 -0.34
CA ILE A 49 -4.87 3.59 -0.14
C ILE A 49 -4.18 3.60 1.23
N LYS A 50 -3.50 4.70 1.59
CA LYS A 50 -2.86 4.86 2.90
C LYS A 50 -3.85 4.67 4.03
N TYR A 51 -4.99 5.35 3.96
CA TYR A 51 -6.05 5.23 4.96
C TYR A 51 -6.49 3.77 5.15
N LYS A 52 -6.66 3.01 4.07
CA LYS A 52 -7.04 1.59 4.12
C LYS A 52 -5.94 0.68 4.66
N LEU A 53 -4.70 0.90 4.28
CA LEU A 53 -3.57 0.16 4.84
C LEU A 53 -3.38 0.45 6.34
N ASP A 54 -3.58 1.69 6.77
CA ASP A 54 -3.57 2.06 8.19
C ASP A 54 -4.69 1.36 8.97
N GLN A 55 -5.88 1.21 8.38
CA GLN A 55 -6.97 0.43 8.98
C GLN A 55 -6.59 -1.04 9.15
N LEU A 56 -6.09 -1.69 8.10
CA LEU A 56 -5.65 -3.09 8.14
C LEU A 56 -4.53 -3.30 9.17
N LYS A 57 -3.55 -2.40 9.23
CA LYS A 57 -2.45 -2.43 10.20
C LYS A 57 -2.96 -2.33 11.64
N ARG A 58 -3.87 -1.39 11.92
CA ARG A 58 -4.50 -1.24 13.24
C ARG A 58 -5.32 -2.47 13.61
N LEU A 59 -6.08 -3.02 12.67
CA LEU A 59 -6.89 -4.20 12.89
C LEU A 59 -6.01 -5.41 13.25
N ASN A 60 -4.90 -5.60 12.53
CA ASN A 60 -3.93 -6.64 12.84
C ASN A 60 -3.27 -6.44 14.21
N GLN A 61 -3.04 -5.20 14.66
CA GLN A 61 -2.50 -4.94 16.00
C GLN A 61 -3.48 -5.34 17.11
N ILE A 62 -4.78 -5.18 16.89
CA ILE A 62 -5.85 -5.52 17.85
C ILE A 62 -6.06 -7.03 17.90
N PHE A 63 -6.27 -7.66 16.74
CA PHE A 63 -6.67 -9.07 16.65
C PHE A 63 -5.48 -10.03 16.58
N ARG A 64 -4.31 -9.57 16.14
CA ARG A 64 -3.09 -10.38 15.92
C ARG A 64 -3.37 -11.63 15.07
N ASP A 65 -4.16 -11.44 14.04
CA ASP A 65 -4.69 -12.50 13.20
C ASP A 65 -3.86 -12.64 11.91
N GLU A 66 -3.40 -13.86 11.62
CA GLU A 66 -2.55 -14.13 10.45
C GLU A 66 -3.25 -13.87 9.11
N ASN A 67 -4.57 -14.04 9.05
CA ASN A 67 -5.33 -13.75 7.84
C ASN A 67 -5.37 -12.24 7.56
N ILE A 68 -5.54 -11.41 8.60
CA ILE A 68 -5.45 -9.93 8.44
C ILE A 68 -4.06 -9.55 7.96
N LYS A 69 -3.00 -10.11 8.57
CA LYS A 69 -1.63 -9.87 8.14
C LYS A 69 -1.42 -10.25 6.67
N ARG A 70 -1.92 -11.42 6.26
CA ARG A 70 -1.82 -11.87 4.86
C ARG A 70 -2.56 -10.93 3.91
N VAL A 71 -3.78 -10.51 4.25
CA VAL A 71 -4.53 -9.54 3.42
C VAL A 71 -3.77 -8.21 3.31
N TYR A 72 -3.16 -7.75 4.39
CA TYR A 72 -2.29 -6.57 4.36
C TYR A 72 -1.10 -6.79 3.41
N ASP A 73 -0.37 -7.90 3.56
CA ASP A 73 0.81 -8.22 2.74
C ASP A 73 0.46 -8.33 1.24
N ASP A 74 -0.66 -8.98 0.90
CA ASP A 74 -1.22 -9.07 -0.46
C ASP A 74 -1.48 -7.68 -1.05
N CYS A 75 -2.04 -6.76 -0.25
CA CYS A 75 -2.31 -5.40 -0.70
C CYS A 75 -1.01 -4.66 -0.99
N ILE A 76 0.01 -4.82 -0.15
CA ILE A 76 1.33 -4.21 -0.35
C ILE A 76 1.96 -4.72 -1.65
N GLU A 77 1.94 -6.03 -1.90
CA GLU A 77 2.46 -6.62 -3.13
C GLU A 77 1.74 -6.08 -4.38
N TYR A 78 0.41 -6.04 -4.33
CA TYR A 78 -0.41 -5.49 -5.42
C TYR A 78 -0.15 -4.00 -5.69
N ILE A 79 0.26 -3.24 -4.69
CA ILE A 79 0.63 -1.82 -4.86
C ILE A 79 2.05 -1.70 -5.43
N CYS A 80 2.98 -2.53 -4.97
CA CYS A 80 4.39 -2.44 -5.38
C CYS A 80 4.61 -2.83 -6.84
N GLU A 81 3.88 -3.81 -7.37
CA GLU A 81 4.09 -4.30 -8.74
C GLU A 81 3.79 -3.21 -9.82
N PRO A 82 2.62 -2.54 -9.85
CA PRO A 82 2.35 -1.49 -10.82
C PRO A 82 3.30 -0.31 -10.70
N LEU A 83 3.60 0.08 -9.45
CA LEU A 83 4.53 1.14 -9.12
C LEU A 83 5.93 0.85 -9.69
N SER A 84 6.42 -0.38 -9.53
CA SER A 84 7.75 -0.76 -10.02
C SER A 84 7.80 -0.75 -11.55
N LYS A 85 6.74 -1.23 -12.20
CA LYS A 85 6.63 -1.19 -13.68
C LYS A 85 6.60 0.24 -14.22
N GLU A 86 5.87 1.14 -13.56
CA GLU A 86 5.81 2.55 -13.95
C GLU A 86 7.18 3.22 -13.77
N TYR A 87 7.89 2.91 -12.69
CA TYR A 87 9.26 3.34 -12.46
C TYR A 87 10.23 2.84 -13.54
N ASP A 88 10.26 1.54 -13.80
CA ASP A 88 11.15 0.93 -14.80
C ASP A 88 10.89 1.51 -16.20
N GLY A 89 9.61 1.75 -16.53
CA GLY A 89 9.20 2.43 -17.76
C GLY A 89 9.76 3.86 -17.86
N ALA A 90 9.62 4.65 -16.80
CA ALA A 90 10.14 6.02 -16.77
C ALA A 90 11.67 6.06 -16.90
N VAL A 91 12.40 5.16 -16.21
CA VAL A 91 13.86 5.04 -16.31
C VAL A 91 14.29 4.63 -17.72
N SER A 92 13.59 3.68 -18.34
CA SER A 92 13.87 3.25 -19.72
C SER A 92 13.77 4.42 -20.71
N ILE A 93 12.75 5.27 -20.57
CA ILE A 93 12.59 6.48 -21.41
C ILE A 93 13.78 7.42 -21.24
N ILE A 94 14.22 7.70 -20.00
CA ILE A 94 15.39 8.55 -19.73
C ILE A 94 16.66 7.96 -20.35
N ASN A 95 16.91 6.67 -20.12
CA ASN A 95 18.12 6.01 -20.60
C ASN A 95 18.16 6.06 -22.13
N ASN A 96 17.05 5.77 -22.81
CA ASN A 96 16.96 5.84 -24.26
C ASN A 96 17.17 7.27 -24.80
N PHE A 97 16.75 8.30 -24.07
CA PHE A 97 17.06 9.68 -24.43
C PHE A 97 18.55 9.98 -24.25
N SER A 98 19.15 9.62 -23.10
CA SER A 98 20.57 9.87 -22.83
C SER A 98 21.52 9.17 -23.81
N GLU A 99 21.08 8.04 -24.37
CA GLU A 99 21.80 7.29 -25.40
C GLU A 99 21.51 7.79 -26.83
N SER A 100 20.83 8.94 -26.98
CA SER A 100 20.48 9.57 -28.26
C SER A 100 19.57 8.71 -29.16
N LYS A 101 18.89 7.70 -28.62
CA LYS A 101 18.06 6.75 -29.40
C LYS A 101 16.67 7.30 -29.73
N ILE A 102 16.22 8.38 -29.08
CA ILE A 102 14.88 8.95 -29.23
C ILE A 102 14.94 10.49 -29.15
N ILE A 103 14.20 11.18 -30.02
CA ILE A 103 13.96 12.63 -29.91
C ILE A 103 12.89 12.85 -28.83
N LEU A 104 13.20 13.66 -27.81
CA LEU A 104 12.23 14.04 -26.77
C LEU A 104 11.04 14.77 -27.40
N THR A 105 9.85 14.19 -27.28
CA THR A 105 8.59 14.86 -27.63
C THR A 105 7.94 15.48 -26.39
N ASP A 106 7.04 16.44 -26.60
CA ASP A 106 6.22 17.00 -25.51
C ASP A 106 5.41 15.93 -24.79
N GLU A 107 4.99 14.88 -25.52
CA GLU A 107 4.32 13.72 -24.95
C GLU A 107 5.24 12.93 -24.01
N ASN A 108 6.50 12.72 -24.40
CA ASN A 108 7.47 12.07 -23.51
C ASN A 108 7.70 12.89 -22.23
N ILE A 109 7.85 14.21 -22.36
CA ILE A 109 8.01 15.11 -21.20
C ILE A 109 6.77 15.07 -20.31
N LYS A 110 5.57 15.06 -20.90
CA LYS A 110 4.30 14.97 -20.15
C LYS A 110 4.18 13.65 -19.40
N ASN A 111 4.40 12.53 -20.08
CA ASN A 111 4.32 11.19 -19.48
C ASN A 111 5.35 11.05 -18.34
N TYR A 112 6.54 11.60 -18.54
CA TYR A 112 7.58 11.65 -17.53
C TYR A 112 7.17 12.46 -16.30
N LYS A 113 6.62 13.66 -16.47
CA LYS A 113 6.08 14.48 -15.36
C LYS A 113 4.98 13.76 -14.60
N THR A 114 4.07 13.08 -15.31
CA THR A 114 3.03 12.25 -14.70
C THR A 114 3.61 11.15 -13.82
N CYS A 115 4.63 10.42 -14.30
CA CYS A 115 5.30 9.37 -13.52
C CYS A 115 5.95 9.94 -12.25
N ILE A 116 6.53 11.15 -12.34
CA ILE A 116 7.11 11.86 -11.18
C ILE A 116 6.03 12.19 -10.16
N ASP A 117 4.89 12.70 -10.59
CA ASP A 117 3.81 13.09 -9.68
C ASP A 117 3.20 11.85 -9.01
N HIS A 118 3.01 10.76 -9.75
CA HIS A 118 2.58 9.48 -9.17
C HIS A 118 3.59 8.94 -8.16
N ALA A 119 4.89 9.01 -8.48
CA ALA A 119 5.97 8.61 -7.58
C ALA A 119 5.96 9.43 -6.28
N LYS A 120 5.76 10.75 -6.36
CA LYS A 120 5.64 11.63 -5.19
C LYS A 120 4.42 11.30 -4.35
N LEU A 121 3.28 10.99 -4.97
CA LEU A 121 2.08 10.59 -4.24
C LEU A 121 2.27 9.23 -3.54
N ALA A 122 2.93 8.28 -4.20
CA ALA A 122 3.26 6.97 -3.63
C ALA A 122 4.27 7.05 -2.47
N GLU A 123 5.12 8.09 -2.43
CA GLU A 123 6.08 8.31 -1.33
C GLU A 123 5.38 8.41 0.04
N GLN A 124 4.13 8.87 0.07
CA GLN A 124 3.31 8.91 1.30
C GLN A 124 3.08 7.52 1.93
N LEU A 125 3.23 6.45 1.14
CA LEU A 125 3.13 5.06 1.60
C LEU A 125 4.48 4.48 2.03
N ARG A 126 5.60 5.06 1.57
CA ARG A 126 6.96 4.50 1.74
C ARG A 126 7.30 4.27 3.19
N GLU A 127 7.22 5.32 4.01
CA GLU A 127 7.70 5.28 5.41
C GLU A 127 6.84 4.40 6.31
N THR A 128 5.55 4.26 5.99
CA THR A 128 4.57 3.62 6.90
C THR A 128 4.22 2.19 6.49
N HIS A 129 4.26 1.89 5.18
CA HIS A 129 3.70 0.66 4.62
C HIS A 129 4.64 -0.10 3.69
N LEU A 130 5.33 0.58 2.78
CA LEU A 130 6.09 -0.08 1.72
C LEU A 130 7.54 -0.39 2.11
N GLY A 131 8.13 0.40 3.01
CA GLY A 131 9.49 0.18 3.52
C GLY A 131 10.53 0.08 2.40
N GLU A 132 11.44 -0.88 2.51
CA GLU A 132 12.49 -1.13 1.52
C GLU A 132 11.99 -1.80 0.22
N LYS A 133 10.73 -2.22 0.12
CA LYS A 133 10.20 -2.83 -1.12
C LYS A 133 10.13 -1.83 -2.29
N VAL A 134 10.36 -0.55 -2.01
CA VAL A 134 10.24 0.58 -2.93
C VAL A 134 11.59 1.34 -3.00
N VAL A 135 12.71 0.64 -2.76
CA VAL A 135 14.09 1.16 -2.66
C VAL A 135 14.55 2.04 -3.84
N HIS A 136 13.90 1.95 -5.01
CA HIS A 136 14.32 2.69 -6.19
C HIS A 136 13.79 4.13 -6.29
N TRP A 137 12.80 4.52 -5.48
CA TRP A 137 12.13 5.83 -5.62
C TRP A 137 12.97 7.02 -5.17
N THR A 138 13.74 6.89 -4.09
CA THR A 138 14.61 7.98 -3.64
C THR A 138 15.75 8.22 -4.64
N LYS A 139 16.33 7.13 -5.16
CA LYS A 139 17.37 7.20 -6.19
C LYS A 139 16.83 7.76 -7.50
N PHE A 140 15.57 7.46 -7.83
CA PHE A 140 14.85 8.09 -8.93
C PHE A 140 14.75 9.59 -8.72
N ILE A 141 14.13 10.07 -7.62
CA ILE A 141 13.98 11.50 -7.32
C ILE A 141 15.33 12.24 -7.34
N GLN A 142 16.42 11.59 -6.92
CA GLN A 142 17.75 12.16 -7.03
C GLN A 142 18.26 12.25 -8.48
N GLN A 143 18.10 11.20 -9.29
CA GLN A 143 18.38 11.26 -10.74
C GLN A 143 17.53 12.34 -11.43
N LEU A 144 16.27 12.51 -11.01
CA LEU A 144 15.33 13.51 -11.56
C LEU A 144 15.79 14.95 -11.32
N ASN A 145 16.29 15.26 -10.12
CA ASN A 145 16.84 16.59 -9.79
C ASN A 145 18.12 16.91 -10.58
N ASN A 146 18.86 15.89 -10.99
CA ASN A 146 20.08 16.07 -11.78
C ASN A 146 19.78 16.32 -13.27
N VAL A 147 18.68 15.77 -13.80
CA VAL A 147 18.28 15.97 -15.21
C VAL A 147 17.53 17.30 -15.42
N SER A 148 16.80 17.80 -14.42
CA SER A 148 16.04 19.08 -14.53
C SER A 148 16.90 20.35 -14.40
N ASN A 149 18.20 20.21 -14.09
CA ASN A 149 19.17 21.31 -14.00
C ASN A 149 20.02 21.45 -15.28
N VAL A 150 19.61 20.78 -16.37
CA VAL A 150 20.15 20.91 -17.73
C VAL A 150 19.09 21.58 -18.60
#